data_AF-A0A8B2HQ42-F1
#
_entry.id   AF-A0A8B2HQ42-F1
#
_cell.length_a   1.000
_cell.length_b   1.000
_cell.length_c   1.000
_cell.angle_alpha   90.00
_cell.angle_beta   90.00
_cell.angle_gamma   90.00
#
_symmetry.space_group_name_H-M   'P 1'
#
loop_
_entity.id
_entity.type
_entity.pdbx_description
1 polymer ?
#
loop_
_entity_poly.entity_id
_entity_poly.type
_entity_poly.pdbx_seq_one_letter_code
_entity_poly.pdbx_strand_id
1 'polypeptide(L)'
;MEKNHHIAFFAEKVYFHHWPPESPKWTESRKEKIEKDINLKKEDKKIIISAKLVQIDNYVFDSVKKIGLTIPQFKRQSTMIFEGHCEDFDAHVHVTTRSEDYLEIFYKLMKWRDEYFPDTPFLDSKN
;
A
#
# COMPACT_ATOMS: atom_id res chain seq x y z
N MET A 1 26.39 4.29 -7.92
CA MET A 1 25.66 4.92 -6.79
C MET A 1 24.33 4.20 -6.68
N GLU A 2 24.17 3.30 -5.71
CA GLU A 2 22.86 2.74 -5.38
C GLU A 2 21.95 3.88 -4.94
N LYS A 3 20.94 4.18 -5.75
CA LYS A 3 19.88 5.09 -5.32
C LYS A 3 18.95 4.27 -4.45
N ASN A 4 19.20 4.26 -3.14
CA ASN A 4 18.22 3.75 -2.19
C ASN A 4 17.05 4.74 -2.14
N HIS A 5 16.05 4.55 -3.00
CA HIS A 5 14.80 5.31 -2.92
C HIS A 5 14.07 4.91 -1.65
N HIS A 6 14.23 5.75 -0.63
CA HIS A 6 13.45 5.72 0.58
C HIS A 6 12.30 6.72 0.41
N ILE A 7 11.05 6.22 0.52
CA ILE A 7 9.86 7.06 0.49
C ILE A 7 9.21 6.96 1.87
N ALA A 8 8.94 8.10 2.50
CA ALA A 8 8.20 8.16 3.75
C ALA A 8 7.10 9.21 3.65
N PHE A 9 5.89 8.87 4.05
CA PHE A 9 4.74 9.76 4.08
C PHE A 9 3.67 9.26 5.05
N PHE A 10 2.65 10.08 5.30
CA PHE A 10 1.49 9.72 6.10
C PHE A 10 0.27 9.47 5.21
N ALA A 11 -0.51 8.44 5.54
CA ALA A 11 -1.75 8.10 4.84
C ALA A 11 -2.95 8.23 5.77
N GLU A 12 -3.92 9.07 5.37
CA GLU A 12 -5.19 9.29 6.07
C GLU A 12 -5.99 8.00 6.18
N LYS A 13 -6.04 7.22 5.10
CA LYS A 13 -6.83 6.00 5.04
C LYS A 13 -5.99 4.83 4.55
N VAL A 14 -5.98 3.77 5.35
CA VAL A 14 -5.40 2.50 4.98
C VAL A 14 -6.42 1.40 5.23
N TYR A 15 -6.53 0.46 4.31
CA TYR A 15 -7.45 -0.67 4.44
C TYR A 15 -6.79 -1.96 3.95
N PHE A 16 -6.81 -2.99 4.80
CA PHE A 16 -6.35 -4.33 4.46
C PHE A 16 -7.55 -5.26 4.42
N HIS A 17 -7.60 -6.12 3.40
CA HIS A 17 -8.52 -7.25 3.40
C HIS A 17 -7.84 -8.53 2.91
N HIS A 18 -8.47 -9.65 3.24
CA HIS A 18 -8.02 -10.97 2.84
C HIS A 18 -7.89 -11.09 1.32
N TRP A 19 -6.74 -11.58 0.89
CA TRP A 19 -6.46 -11.89 -0.51
C TRP A 19 -5.37 -12.98 -0.58
N PRO A 20 -5.39 -13.90 -1.56
CA PRO A 20 -6.38 -14.03 -2.61
C PRO A 20 -7.67 -14.73 -2.14
N PRO A 21 -8.82 -14.50 -2.80
CA PRO A 21 -10.13 -14.96 -2.31
C PRO A 21 -10.24 -16.46 -2.04
N GLU A 22 -9.51 -17.25 -2.84
CA GLU A 22 -9.44 -18.72 -2.81
C GLU A 22 -8.49 -19.29 -1.74
N SER A 23 -7.66 -18.45 -1.13
CA SER A 23 -6.78 -18.89 -0.04
C SER A 23 -7.56 -19.04 1.28
N PRO A 24 -7.01 -19.79 2.27
CA PRO A 24 -7.59 -19.85 3.60
C PRO A 24 -7.87 -18.46 4.16
N LYS A 25 -9.07 -18.25 4.69
CA LYS A 25 -9.46 -16.98 5.30
C LYS A 25 -8.59 -16.69 6.51
N TRP A 26 -8.35 -15.39 6.76
CA TRP A 26 -7.77 -14.96 8.03
C TRP A 26 -8.61 -15.48 9.20
N THR A 27 -7.95 -15.83 10.30
CA THR A 27 -8.62 -16.15 11.56
C THR A 27 -9.41 -14.93 12.04
N GLU A 28 -10.48 -15.15 12.82
CA GLU A 28 -11.25 -14.04 13.41
C GLU A 28 -10.37 -13.13 14.25
N SER A 29 -9.46 -13.69 15.04
CA SER A 29 -8.48 -12.92 15.83
C SER A 29 -7.62 -11.98 14.98
N ARG A 30 -7.25 -12.40 13.76
CA ARG A 30 -6.45 -11.59 12.84
C ARG A 30 -7.28 -10.49 12.20
N LYS A 31 -8.51 -10.82 11.76
CA LYS A 31 -9.45 -9.82 11.25
C LYS A 31 -9.68 -8.73 12.30
N GLU A 32 -9.99 -9.09 13.54
CA GLU A 32 -10.21 -8.14 14.63
C GLU A 32 -8.98 -7.27 14.91
N LYS A 33 -7.78 -7.87 14.90
CA LYS A 33 -6.53 -7.14 15.09
C LYS A 33 -6.29 -6.11 13.98
N ILE A 34 -6.40 -6.52 12.72
CA ILE A 34 -6.26 -5.62 11.56
C ILE A 34 -7.34 -4.53 11.58
N GLU A 35 -8.57 -4.89 11.95
CA GLU A 35 -9.68 -3.95 12.00
C GLU A 35 -9.42 -2.85 13.03
N LYS A 36 -8.94 -3.23 14.22
CA LYS A 36 -8.57 -2.29 15.28
C LYS A 36 -7.33 -1.47 14.97
N ASP A 37 -6.26 -2.11 14.51
CA ASP A 37 -4.94 -1.50 14.38
C ASP A 37 -4.83 -0.65 13.10
N ILE A 38 -5.59 -0.97 12.05
CA ILE A 38 -5.46 -0.37 10.72
C ILE A 38 -6.79 0.17 10.20
N ASN A 39 -7.78 -0.70 9.97
CA ASN A 39 -8.94 -0.33 9.14
C ASN A 39 -9.87 0.71 9.80
N LEU A 40 -10.06 0.62 11.12
CA LEU A 40 -10.91 1.55 11.90
C LEU A 40 -10.11 2.62 12.64
N LYS A 41 -8.78 2.50 12.68
CA LYS A 41 -7.90 3.49 13.29
C LYS A 41 -8.10 4.84 12.58
N LYS A 42 -8.25 5.95 13.30
CA LYS A 42 -8.55 7.26 12.70
C LYS A 42 -7.31 8.11 12.44
N GLU A 43 -6.24 7.84 13.18
CA GLU A 43 -4.97 8.52 13.04
C GLU A 43 -4.29 8.14 11.73
N ASP A 44 -3.54 9.07 11.17
CA ASP A 44 -2.74 8.82 9.97
C ASP A 44 -1.71 7.70 10.22
N LYS A 45 -1.52 6.86 9.21
CA LYS A 45 -0.58 5.74 9.25
C LYS A 45 0.72 6.15 8.61
N LYS A 46 1.84 5.81 9.25
CA LYS A 46 3.15 6.05 8.67
C LYS A 46 3.43 4.99 7.60
N ILE A 47 3.71 5.45 6.40
CA ILE A 47 4.11 4.60 5.28
C ILE A 47 5.61 4.79 5.04
N ILE A 48 6.35 3.69 4.99
CA ILE A 48 7.78 3.68 4.67
C ILE A 48 8.01 2.65 3.56
N ILE A 49 8.66 3.07 2.48
CA ILE A 49 8.99 2.20 1.36
C ILE A 49 10.49 2.17 1.19
N SER A 50 11.05 0.96 1.10
CA SER A 50 12.46 0.73 0.86
C SER A 50 12.64 -0.52 0.01
N ALA A 51 13.31 -0.36 -1.14
CA ALA A 51 13.46 -1.43 -2.12
C ALA A 51 12.11 -2.08 -2.47
N LYS A 52 11.92 -3.37 -2.19
CA LYS A 52 10.66 -4.09 -2.46
C LYS A 52 9.72 -4.18 -1.26
N LEU A 53 10.02 -3.49 -0.17
CA LEU A 53 9.28 -3.54 1.08
C LEU A 53 8.36 -2.32 1.23
N VAL A 54 7.16 -2.56 1.75
CA VAL A 54 6.22 -1.51 2.14
C VAL A 54 5.86 -1.73 3.62
N GLN A 55 6.26 -0.80 4.47
CA GLN A 55 5.89 -0.79 5.88
C GLN A 55 4.74 0.19 6.12
N ILE A 56 3.76 -0.25 6.89
CA ILE A 56 2.58 0.51 7.31
C ILE A 56 2.47 0.41 8.82
N ASP A 57 2.77 1.49 9.53
CA ASP A 57 2.99 1.46 10.98
C ASP A 57 3.93 0.31 11.37
N ASN A 58 3.40 -0.74 12.03
CA ASN A 58 4.15 -1.90 12.49
C ASN A 58 4.04 -3.12 11.55
N TYR A 59 3.30 -3.02 10.46
CA TYR A 59 3.11 -4.11 9.49
C TYR A 59 4.11 -3.96 8.35
N VAL A 60 4.95 -4.96 8.14
CA VAL A 60 5.96 -4.96 7.06
C VAL A 60 5.50 -5.93 5.99
N PHE A 61 5.17 -5.38 4.82
CA PHE A 61 4.86 -6.17 3.65
C PHE A 61 6.13 -6.43 2.84
N ASP A 62 6.39 -7.72 2.62
CA ASP A 62 7.30 -8.22 1.60
C ASP A 62 6.49 -8.82 0.44
N SER A 63 7.23 -9.35 -0.55
CA SER A 63 6.62 -10.03 -1.71
C SER A 63 5.54 -9.19 -2.43
N VAL A 64 5.71 -7.86 -2.38
CA VAL A 64 4.77 -6.88 -2.91
C VAL A 64 4.60 -7.09 -4.42
N LYS A 65 3.36 -7.05 -4.90
CA LYS A 65 3.01 -7.26 -6.30
C LYS A 65 1.69 -6.58 -6.66
N LYS A 66 1.36 -6.58 -7.96
CA LYS A 66 0.13 -5.98 -8.52
C LYS A 66 -0.12 -4.55 -8.01
N ILE A 67 0.91 -3.73 -8.10
CA ILE A 67 0.91 -2.35 -7.61
C ILE A 67 0.11 -1.46 -8.57
N GLY A 68 -1.03 -0.97 -8.12
CA GLY A 68 -1.83 0.06 -8.77
C GLY A 68 -1.59 1.43 -8.14
N LEU A 69 -1.45 2.47 -8.97
CA LEU A 69 -1.30 3.85 -8.52
C LEU A 69 -2.33 4.72 -9.23
N THR A 70 -3.11 5.50 -8.48
CA THR A 70 -4.12 6.40 -9.06
C THR A 70 -4.13 7.77 -8.39
N ILE A 71 -4.51 8.78 -9.18
CA ILE A 71 -4.92 10.10 -8.70
C ILE A 71 -6.38 10.28 -9.14
N PRO A 72 -7.36 10.21 -8.21
CA PRO A 72 -8.74 10.45 -8.56
C PRO A 72 -8.95 11.87 -9.05
N GLN A 73 -9.73 12.01 -10.12
CA GLN A 73 -10.04 13.32 -10.69
C GLN A 73 -10.70 14.22 -9.63
N PHE A 74 -10.24 15.47 -9.53
CA PHE A 74 -10.74 16.49 -8.60
C PHE A 74 -10.53 16.22 -7.11
N LYS A 75 -9.70 15.24 -6.73
CA LYS A 75 -9.28 15.03 -5.34
C LYS A 75 -7.79 15.27 -5.20
N ARG A 76 -7.38 16.05 -4.19
CA ARG A 76 -5.96 16.24 -3.82
C ARG A 76 -5.45 15.03 -3.04
N GLN A 77 -5.48 13.86 -3.67
CA GLN A 77 -5.11 12.60 -3.04
C GLN A 77 -4.37 11.68 -4.02
N SER A 78 -3.58 10.79 -3.45
CA SER A 78 -2.92 9.71 -4.16
C SER A 78 -3.31 8.39 -3.51
N THR A 79 -3.64 7.41 -4.35
CA THR A 79 -4.00 6.08 -3.89
C THR A 79 -3.02 5.06 -4.45
N MET A 80 -2.42 4.28 -3.56
CA MET A 80 -1.62 3.10 -3.87
C MET A 80 -2.40 1.87 -3.45
N ILE A 81 -2.43 0.87 -4.33
CA ILE A 81 -3.03 -0.43 -4.06
C ILE A 81 -1.96 -1.49 -4.37
N PHE A 82 -1.86 -2.52 -3.55
CA PHE A 82 -0.97 -3.65 -3.84
C PHE A 82 -1.46 -4.92 -3.16
N GLU A 83 -0.94 -6.06 -3.62
CA GLU A 83 -1.01 -7.33 -2.90
C GLU A 83 0.36 -7.60 -2.28
N GLY A 84 0.40 -8.13 -1.06
CA GLY A 84 1.67 -8.45 -0.40
C GLY A 84 1.51 -9.45 0.73
N HIS A 85 2.63 -10.02 1.15
CA HIS A 85 2.73 -10.91 2.29
C HIS A 85 3.21 -10.12 3.51
N CYS A 86 2.59 -10.32 4.66
CA CYS A 86 2.98 -9.70 5.92
C CYS A 86 2.91 -10.75 7.02
N GLU A 87 4.03 -10.98 7.71
CA GLU A 87 4.16 -11.98 8.77
C GLU A 87 3.77 -13.40 8.30
N ASP A 88 2.51 -13.78 8.51
CA ASP A 88 1.96 -15.07 8.17
C ASP A 88 0.61 -14.96 7.42
N PHE A 89 0.33 -13.81 6.81
CA PHE A 89 -0.86 -13.61 5.97
C PHE A 89 -0.57 -12.84 4.68
N ASP A 90 -1.37 -13.13 3.67
CA ASP A 90 -1.48 -12.34 2.47
C ASP A 90 -2.62 -11.33 2.58
N ALA A 91 -2.42 -10.14 2.03
CA ALA A 91 -3.42 -9.08 1.99
C ALA A 91 -3.43 -8.35 0.65
N HIS A 92 -4.61 -7.83 0.32
CA HIS A 92 -4.72 -6.73 -0.63
C HIS A 92 -4.95 -5.44 0.16
N VAL A 93 -4.15 -4.43 -0.18
CA VAL A 93 -3.91 -3.26 0.65
C VAL A 93 -4.22 -2.00 -0.15
N HIS A 94 -5.05 -1.13 0.41
CA HIS A 94 -5.33 0.19 -0.12
C HIS A 94 -4.70 1.24 0.80
N VAL A 95 -3.87 2.12 0.25
CA VAL A 95 -3.25 3.25 0.94
C VAL A 95 -3.71 4.53 0.23
N THR A 96 -4.43 5.39 0.92
CA THR A 96 -4.85 6.70 0.40
C THR A 96 -4.26 7.79 1.27
N THR A 97 -3.48 8.67 0.64
CA THR A 97 -2.95 9.88 1.26
C THR A 97 -3.64 11.09 0.65
N ARG A 98 -4.12 11.99 1.52
CA ARG A 98 -4.58 13.32 1.14
C ARG A 98 -3.62 14.31 1.78
N SER A 99 -2.86 15.01 0.94
CA SER A 99 -1.87 15.96 1.39
C SER A 99 -1.70 17.06 0.33
N GLU A 100 -1.07 18.17 0.72
CA GLU A 100 -0.72 19.19 -0.26
C GLU A 100 0.29 18.65 -1.29
N ASP A 101 1.18 17.76 -0.85
CA ASP A 101 2.26 17.16 -1.62
C ASP A 101 1.86 15.84 -2.32
N TYR A 102 0.56 15.58 -2.48
CA TYR A 102 0.07 14.31 -3.03
C TYR A 102 0.69 13.98 -4.40
N LEU A 103 0.86 14.96 -5.29
CA LEU A 103 1.51 14.77 -6.59
C LEU A 103 2.96 14.31 -6.44
N GLU A 104 3.71 14.90 -5.51
CA GLU A 104 5.09 14.51 -5.27
C GLU A 104 5.17 13.06 -4.76
N ILE A 105 4.29 12.70 -3.82
CA ILE A 105 4.18 11.31 -3.32
C ILE A 105 3.86 10.37 -4.48
N PHE A 106 2.88 10.71 -5.32
CA PHE A 106 2.51 9.89 -6.48
C PHE A 106 3.67 9.67 -7.43
N TYR A 107 4.41 10.73 -7.80
CA TYR A 107 5.57 10.59 -8.68
C TYR A 107 6.70 9.76 -8.08
N LYS A 108 6.95 9.89 -6.77
CA LYS A 108 7.90 9.03 -6.06
C LYS A 108 7.46 7.55 -6.11
N LEU A 109 6.18 7.29 -5.87
CA LEU A 109 5.60 5.95 -5.95
C LEU A 109 5.67 5.36 -7.36
N MET A 110 5.38 6.13 -8.41
CA MET A 110 5.51 5.66 -9.78
C MET A 110 6.96 5.26 -10.09
N LYS A 111 7.91 6.13 -9.75
CA LYS A 111 9.33 5.85 -9.98
C LYS A 111 9.79 4.60 -9.23
N TRP A 112 9.36 4.44 -7.98
CA TRP A 112 9.63 3.24 -7.19
C TRP A 112 9.06 1.98 -7.84
N ARG A 113 7.78 2.00 -8.24
CA ARG A 113 7.13 0.87 -8.92
C ARG A 113 7.90 0.48 -10.18
N ASP A 114 8.21 1.45 -11.04
CA ASP A 114 8.84 1.21 -12.33
C ASP A 114 10.27 0.66 -12.19
N GLU A 115 10.96 1.02 -11.11
CA GLU A 115 12.33 0.57 -10.81
C GLU A 115 12.38 -0.82 -10.20
N TYR A 116 11.51 -1.13 -9.24
CA TYR A 116 11.56 -2.39 -8.49
C TYR A 116 10.62 -3.47 -9.01
N PHE A 117 9.63 -3.09 -9.81
CA PHE A 117 8.58 -3.98 -10.32
C PHE A 117 8.26 -3.72 -11.80
N PRO A 118 9.27 -3.74 -12.69
CA PRO A 118 9.14 -3.38 -14.10
C PRO A 118 8.15 -4.27 -14.88
N ASP A 119 7.93 -5.50 -14.41
CA ASP A 119 7.05 -6.48 -15.04
C ASP A 119 5.59 -6.40 -14.55
N THR A 120 5.25 -5.41 -13.72
CA THR A 120 3.87 -5.24 -13.24
C THR A 120 3.06 -4.54 -14.32
N PRO A 121 2.03 -5.18 -14.92
CA PRO A 121 1.21 -4.53 -15.92
C PRO A 121 0.50 -3.31 -15.29
N PHE A 122 0.41 -2.21 -16.05
CA PHE A 122 -0.34 -1.02 -15.67
C PHE A 122 -1.83 -1.40 -15.55
N LEU A 123 -2.27 -1.77 -14.34
CA LEU A 123 -3.67 -1.98 -14.04
C LEU A 123 -4.30 -0.61 -13.82
N ASP A 124 -4.80 -0.02 -14.92
CA ASP A 124 -5.78 1.06 -14.82
C ASP A 124 -6.98 0.48 -14.06
N SER A 125 -7.35 1.07 -12.93
CA SER A 125 -8.33 0.53 -11.98
C SER A 125 -9.77 0.70 -12.48
N LYS A 126 -10.02 0.31 -13.73
CA LYS A 126 -11.34 0.19 -14.34
C LYS A 126 -11.52 -1.27 -14.76
N ASN A 127 -11.96 -2.09 -13.82
CA ASN A 127 -12.87 -3.22 -14.01
C ASN A 127 -13.27 -3.76 -12.64
#